data_AF-A0A1G5ZW75-F1
#
_entry.id   AF-A0A1G5ZW75-F1
#
_cell.length_a   1.000
_cell.length_b   1.000
_cell.length_c   1.000
_cell.angle_alpha   90.00
_cell.angle_beta   90.00
_cell.angle_gamma   90.00
#
_symmetry.space_group_name_H-M   'P 1'
#
loop_
_entity.id
_entity.type
_entity.pdbx_description
1 polymer ?
#
loop_
_entity_poly.entity_id
_entity_poly.type
_entity_poly.pdbx_seq_one_letter_code
_entity_poly.pdbx_strand_id
1 'polypeptide(L)' 'MSHTDEPSSPPQPDIIPFPQSRVLPSSRLKPIKYLGQGAMAKAIGAPERQATGHWCSRCQGIWYGYLLEVTCPACGNRHG' A
#
# COMPACT_ATOMS: atom_id res chain seq x y z
N MET A 1 38.31 -1.60 41.79
CA MET A 1 37.07 -2.10 41.17
C MET A 1 36.70 -1.10 40.08
N SER A 2 37.14 -1.34 38.84
CA SER A 2 36.89 -0.45 37.71
C SER A 2 35.55 -0.80 37.08
N HIS A 3 34.54 0.06 37.29
CA HIS A 3 33.30 -0.01 36.55
C HIS A 3 33.56 0.49 35.12
N THR A 4 33.38 -0.40 34.16
CA THR A 4 33.35 -0.04 32.74
C THR A 4 31.95 0.49 32.45
N ASP A 5 31.84 1.79 32.16
CA ASP A 5 30.62 2.38 31.64
C ASP A 5 30.39 1.89 30.20
N GLU A 6 29.39 1.02 30.03
CA GLU A 6 28.92 0.58 28.72
C GLU A 6 28.09 1.70 28.09
N PRO A 7 28.40 2.17 26.86
CA PRO A 7 27.69 3.30 26.28
C PRO A 7 26.27 2.89 25.89
N SER A 8 25.29 3.39 26.64
CA SER A 8 23.86 3.21 26.36
C SER A 8 23.52 3.77 24.98
N SER A 9 22.90 2.95 24.12
CA SER A 9 22.46 3.38 22.79
C SER A 9 21.53 4.59 22.87
N PRO A 10 21.64 5.55 21.93
CA PRO A 10 20.80 6.73 21.92
C PRO A 10 19.32 6.36 21.70
N PRO A 11 18.38 7.16 22.24
CA PRO A 11 16.95 6.94 22.05
C PRO A 11 16.59 7.10 20.56
N GLN A 12 15.82 6.14 20.05
CA GLN A 12 15.33 6.15 18.67
C GLN A 12 14.32 7.30 18.48
N PRO A 13 14.38 8.07 17.37
CA PRO A 13 13.44 9.15 17.12
C PRO A 13 12.05 8.59 16.77
N ASP A 14 11.00 9.28 17.25
CA ASP A 14 9.62 8.96 16.89
C ASP A 14 9.32 9.48 15.47
N ILE A 15 9.02 8.57 14.55
CA ILE A 15 8.82 8.89 13.14
C ILE A 15 7.33 9.18 12.92
N ILE A 16 7.00 10.43 12.65
CA ILE A 16 5.64 10.85 12.28
C ILE A 16 5.53 10.80 10.74
N PRO A 17 4.87 9.79 10.15
CA PRO A 17 4.73 9.72 8.71
C PRO A 17 3.76 10.78 8.20
N PHE A 18 4.03 11.32 7.02
CA PHE A 18 3.10 12.24 6.36
C PHE A 18 1.76 11.52 6.09
N PRO A 19 0.60 12.19 6.27
CA PRO A 19 -0.69 11.58 5.96
C PRO A 19 -0.70 11.02 4.54
N GLN A 20 -1.24 9.81 4.38
CA GLN A 20 -1.33 9.12 3.07
C GLN A 20 0.03 8.79 2.41
N SER A 21 1.17 8.92 3.09
CA SER A 21 2.48 8.48 2.56
C SER A 21 2.69 6.97 2.54
N ARG A 22 1.79 6.20 3.17
CA ARG A 22 1.80 4.72 3.19
C ARG A 22 1.29 4.15 1.86
N VAL A 23 1.93 4.54 0.76
CA VAL A 23 1.67 4.00 -0.59
C VAL A 23 2.59 2.82 -0.92
N LEU A 24 3.64 2.62 -0.10
CA LEU A 24 4.56 1.51 -0.32
C LEU A 24 3.90 0.19 0.12
N PRO A 25 3.95 -0.86 -0.73
CA PRO A 25 3.54 -2.18 -0.31
C PRO A 25 4.33 -2.57 0.94
N SER A 26 3.62 -2.76 2.04
CA SER A 26 4.16 -2.90 3.41
C SER A 26 5.01 -4.16 3.63
N SER A 27 5.53 -4.80 2.58
CA SER A 27 6.21 -6.07 2.73
C SER A 27 7.22 -6.30 1.62
N ARG A 28 8.50 -6.08 1.94
CA ARG A 28 9.60 -6.76 1.23
C ARG A 28 9.47 -8.30 1.28
N LEU A 29 8.58 -8.84 2.13
CA LEU A 29 8.49 -10.26 2.48
C LEU A 29 7.16 -10.96 2.15
N LYS A 30 6.10 -10.25 1.75
CA LYS A 30 4.81 -10.89 1.40
C LYS A 30 4.53 -10.76 -0.10
N PRO A 31 3.99 -11.82 -0.73
CA PRO A 31 3.56 -11.75 -2.13
C PRO A 31 2.43 -10.73 -2.27
N ILE A 32 2.50 -9.92 -3.33
CA ILE A 32 1.48 -8.94 -3.66
C ILE A 32 0.20 -9.68 -4.04
N LYS A 33 -0.91 -9.37 -3.37
CA LYS A 33 -2.22 -9.93 -3.68
C LYS A 33 -2.85 -9.22 -4.87
N TYR A 34 -3.36 -9.98 -5.84
CA TYR A 34 -4.24 -9.43 -6.88
C TYR A 34 -5.69 -9.40 -6.38
N LEU A 35 -6.32 -8.23 -6.47
CA LEU A 35 -7.66 -7.96 -5.94
C LEU A 35 -8.74 -7.90 -7.04
N GLY A 36 -8.36 -7.97 -8.32
CA GLY A 36 -9.27 -7.97 -9.45
C GLY A 36 -9.37 -6.62 -10.17
N GLN A 37 -10.44 -6.46 -10.95
CA GLN A 37 -10.74 -5.25 -11.72
C GLN A 37 -11.72 -4.33 -10.98
N GLY A 38 -11.58 -3.02 -11.19
CA GLY A 38 -12.54 -2.03 -10.75
C GLY A 38 -13.93 -2.22 -11.38
N ALA A 39 -14.95 -1.61 -10.78
CA ALA A 39 -16.33 -1.76 -11.23
C ALA A 39 -16.54 -1.22 -12.66
N MET A 40 -15.98 -0.06 -12.97
CA MET A 40 -16.00 0.53 -14.31
C MET A 40 -15.16 -0.31 -15.27
N ALA A 41 -13.92 -0.66 -14.91
CA ALA A 41 -13.07 -1.51 -15.75
C ALA A 41 -13.79 -2.81 -16.16
N LYS A 42 -14.46 -3.45 -15.19
CA LYS A 42 -15.26 -4.65 -15.42
C LYS A 42 -16.50 -4.37 -16.29
N ALA A 43 -17.20 -3.26 -16.06
CA ALA A 43 -18.43 -2.93 -16.78
C ALA A 43 -18.21 -2.66 -18.26
N ILE A 44 -17.10 -2.02 -18.63
CA ILE A 44 -16.77 -1.70 -20.02
C ILE A 44 -15.91 -2.77 -20.71
N GLY A 45 -15.51 -3.82 -19.98
CA GLY A 45 -14.59 -4.84 -20.50
C GLY A 45 -13.23 -4.26 -20.89
N ALA A 46 -12.69 -3.36 -20.04
CA ALA A 46 -11.45 -2.65 -20.34
C ALA A 46 -10.30 -3.65 -20.59
N PRO A 47 -9.54 -3.51 -21.68
CA PRO A 47 -8.33 -4.31 -21.89
C PRO A 47 -7.34 -4.07 -20.75
N GLU A 48 -6.71 -5.13 -20.23
CA GLU A 48 -5.74 -5.00 -19.12
C GLU A 48 -4.62 -3.99 -19.42
N ARG A 49 -4.19 -3.90 -20.69
CA ARG A 49 -3.17 -2.94 -21.14
C ARG A 49 -3.57 -1.47 -21.00
N GLN A 50 -4.85 -1.19 -20.90
CA GLN A 50 -5.39 0.17 -20.72
C GLN A 50 -5.84 0.42 -19.28
N ALA A 51 -5.74 -0.59 -18.41
CA ALA A 51 -6.08 -0.44 -17.01
C ALA A 51 -4.89 0.11 -16.21
N THR A 52 -5.19 0.92 -15.20
CA THR A 52 -4.20 1.49 -14.28
C THR A 52 -4.14 0.64 -13.02
N GLY A 53 -2.93 0.31 -12.58
CA GLY A 53 -2.72 -0.41 -11.33
C GLY A 53 -2.87 0.52 -10.12
N HIS A 54 -3.64 0.08 -9.13
CA HIS A 54 -3.87 0.80 -7.88
C HIS A 54 -3.51 -0.08 -6.70
N TRP A 55 -2.80 0.49 -5.73
CA TRP A 55 -2.53 -0.16 -4.45
C TRP A 55 -3.66 0.11 -3.45
N CYS A 56 -3.98 -0.87 -2.60
CA CYS A 56 -4.88 -0.71 -1.48
C CYS A 56 -4.18 -1.09 -0.18
N SER A 57 -3.91 -0.13 0.70
CA SER A 57 -3.25 -0.31 2.00
C SER A 57 -4.02 -1.22 2.95
N ARG A 58 -5.36 -1.13 2.93
CA ARG A 58 -6.24 -1.98 3.75
C ARG A 58 -6.19 -3.45 3.33
N CYS A 59 -6.25 -3.72 2.02
CA CYS A 59 -6.24 -5.09 1.50
C CYS A 59 -4.83 -5.64 1.22
N GLN A 60 -3.82 -4.76 1.27
CA GLN A 60 -2.43 -5.05 0.94
C GLN A 60 -2.28 -5.75 -0.42
N GLY A 61 -2.92 -5.18 -1.45
CA GLY A 61 -2.95 -5.76 -2.79
C GLY A 61 -3.15 -4.74 -3.91
N ILE A 62 -2.90 -5.18 -5.13
CA ILE A 62 -3.09 -4.41 -6.37
C ILE A 62 -4.42 -4.79 -7.01
N TRP A 63 -5.14 -3.79 -7.52
CA TRP A 63 -6.27 -3.95 -8.42
C TRP A 63 -6.08 -3.09 -9.67
N TYR A 64 -6.78 -3.41 -10.74
CA TYR A 64 -6.71 -2.68 -12.01
C TYR A 64 -8.00 -1.92 -12.29
N GLY A 65 -7.93 -0.59 -12.32
CA GLY A 65 -9.04 0.31 -12.59
C GLY A 65 -8.96 0.93 -13.98
N TYR A 66 -10.04 1.56 -14.43
CA TYR A 66 -10.06 2.30 -15.70
C TYR A 66 -10.34 3.79 -15.48
N LEU A 67 -9.63 4.66 -16.22
CA LEU A 67 -9.71 6.12 -16.14
C LEU A 67 -9.51 6.68 -14.72
N LEU A 68 -10.60 7.12 -14.07
CA LEU A 68 -10.60 7.82 -12.79
C LEU A 68 -11.15 6.95 -11.65
N GLU A 69 -11.12 5.63 -11.81
CA GLU A 69 -11.46 4.73 -10.72
C GLU A 69 -10.46 4.87 -9.57
N VAL A 70 -11.02 5.01 -8.37
CA VAL A 70 -10.22 5.08 -7.13
C VAL A 70 -10.74 4.14 -6.04
N THR A 71 -11.92 3.53 -6.23
CA THR A 71 -12.55 2.68 -5.24
C THR A 71 -12.05 1.24 -5.36
N CYS A 72 -11.35 0.76 -4.34
CA CYS A 72 -10.90 -0.63 -4.26
C CYS A 72 -12.10 -1.60 -4.38
N PRO A 73 -12.07 -2.56 -5.32
CA PRO A 73 -13.19 -3.48 -5.55
C PRO A 73 -13.41 -4.48 -4.41
N ALA A 74 -12.41 -4.67 -3.55
CA ALA A 74 -12.48 -5.63 -2.45
C ALA A 74 -13.04 -5.04 -1.14
N CYS A 75 -12.77 -3.76 -0.85
CA CYS A 75 -13.16 -3.17 0.45
C CYS A 75 -13.74 -1.75 0.37
N GLY A 76 -13.88 -1.18 -0.82
CA GLY A 76 -14.41 0.17 -1.01
C GLY A 76 -13.45 1.31 -0.62
N ASN A 77 -12.22 1.02 -0.19
CA ASN A 77 -11.25 2.06 0.15
C ASN A 77 -10.92 2.92 -1.06
N ARG A 78 -10.88 4.24 -0.87
CA ARG A 78 -10.52 5.22 -1.92
C ARG A 78 -9.11 5.79 -1.77
N HIS A 79 -8.37 5.25 -0.82
CA HIS A 79 -7.03 5.67 -0.48
C HIS A 79 -6.04 4.54 -0.77
N GLY A 80 -4.80 4.95 -1.08
CA GLY A 80 -3.66 4.05 -1.23
C GLY A 80 -3.39 3.25 0.02
#